data_AF-D3SEX0-F1
#
_entry.id   AF-D3SEX0-F1
#
_cell.length_a   1.000
_cell.length_b   1.000
_cell.length_c   1.000
_cell.angle_alpha   90.00
_cell.angle_beta   90.00
_cell.angle_gamma   90.00
#
_symmetry.space_group_name_H-M   'P 1'
#
loop_
_entity.id
_entity.type
_entity.pdbx_description
1 polymer ?
#
loop_
_entity_poly.entity_id
_entity_poly.type
_entity_poly.pdbx_seq_one_letter_code
_entity_poly.pdbx_strand_id
1 'polypeptide(L)'
;MATVNVYSPRSLLKEALHLGLGDYQYWKVFYIDLPQPAVELPEGIRVGPIAPEDLDGVVDEGMLQRREFGGEGAQGFGLFRDDELVAVQWYWWGARYEAERQGRSWRLPEGAAKSTGLYTLPQHRGQGYAALLKRQTAYLMSQRGFTRLYSRIWHSHKSSIRVSEKTGWRVAGSYIEICPFSRRIQLRLPV
;
A
#
# COMPACT_ATOMS: atom_id res chain seq x y z
N MET A 1 -11.14 50.88 -5.92
CA MET A 1 -11.02 50.26 -4.59
C MET A 1 -10.36 48.90 -4.77
N ALA A 2 -9.06 48.80 -4.47
CA ALA A 2 -8.31 47.55 -4.54
C ALA A 2 -8.42 46.83 -3.19
N THR A 3 -8.95 45.61 -3.20
CA THR A 3 -9.02 44.73 -2.03
C THR A 3 -7.60 44.28 -1.68
N VAL A 4 -7.08 44.80 -0.57
CA VAL A 4 -5.83 44.30 0.03
C VAL A 4 -6.11 42.89 0.55
N ASN A 5 -5.56 41.90 -0.14
CA ASN A 5 -5.65 40.51 0.28
C ASN A 5 -4.75 40.32 1.50
N VAL A 6 -5.34 40.32 2.71
CA VAL A 6 -4.60 40.11 3.96
C VAL A 6 -4.27 38.63 4.07
N TYR A 7 -3.09 38.24 3.59
CA TYR A 7 -2.58 36.90 3.81
C TYR A 7 -2.34 36.69 5.31
N SER A 8 -2.91 35.61 5.87
CA SER A 8 -2.64 35.19 7.24
C SER A 8 -1.14 34.83 7.38
N PRO A 9 -0.49 35.11 8.53
CA PRO A 9 0.88 34.65 8.80
C PRO A 9 1.05 33.14 8.58
N ARG A 10 -0.03 32.36 8.79
CA ARG A 10 -0.07 30.92 8.52
C ARG A 10 -0.05 30.57 7.04
N SER A 11 -0.68 31.36 6.16
CA SER A 11 -0.67 31.10 4.72
C SER A 11 0.68 31.46 4.10
N LEU A 12 1.30 32.56 4.55
CA LEU A 12 2.67 32.93 4.15
C LEU A 12 3.71 31.90 4.61
N LEU A 13 3.60 31.39 5.83
CA LEU A 13 4.47 30.32 6.32
C LEU A 13 4.30 29.03 5.52
N LYS A 14 3.06 28.66 5.16
CA LYS A 14 2.78 27.50 4.31
C LYS A 14 3.38 27.64 2.92
N GLU A 15 3.24 28.80 2.30
CA GLU A 15 3.82 29.08 0.99
C GLU A 15 5.35 29.09 1.04
N ALA A 16 5.95 29.72 2.05
CA ALA A 16 7.40 29.71 2.25
C ALA A 16 7.95 28.29 2.51
N LEU A 17 7.23 27.47 3.28
CA LEU A 17 7.58 26.05 3.49
C LEU A 17 7.43 25.23 2.21
N HIS A 18 6.39 25.46 1.39
CA HIS A 18 6.24 24.80 0.10
C HIS A 18 7.34 25.20 -0.90
N LEU A 19 7.68 26.48 -0.97
CA LEU A 19 8.78 27.00 -1.80
C LEU A 19 10.14 26.47 -1.33
N GLY A 20 10.36 26.35 -0.02
CA GLY A 20 11.63 25.92 0.55
C GLY A 20 11.85 24.41 0.57
N LEU A 21 10.81 23.61 0.82
CA LEU A 21 10.91 22.15 0.95
C LEU A 21 10.67 21.39 -0.36
N GLY A 22 10.11 22.07 -1.37
CA GLY A 22 9.74 21.47 -2.65
C GLY A 22 8.70 20.35 -2.50
N ASP A 23 8.70 19.43 -3.48
CA ASP A 23 7.86 18.25 -3.40
C ASP A 23 8.26 17.37 -2.22
N TYR A 24 7.25 16.88 -1.48
CA TYR A 24 7.45 15.96 -0.38
C TYR A 24 6.71 14.66 -0.59
N GLN A 25 7.26 13.61 0.02
CA GLN A 25 6.59 12.34 0.20
C GLN A 25 6.63 11.95 1.66
N TYR A 26 5.48 11.63 2.24
CA TYR A 26 5.41 11.12 3.60
C TYR A 26 4.59 9.84 3.64
N TRP A 27 5.29 8.75 3.89
CA TRP A 27 4.74 7.42 4.02
C TRP A 27 4.88 6.89 5.44
N LYS A 28 3.78 6.38 5.99
CA LYS A 28 3.82 5.50 7.17
C LYS A 28 4.13 4.09 6.71
N VAL A 29 5.09 3.46 7.38
CA VAL A 29 5.48 2.08 7.12
C VAL A 29 4.88 1.20 8.20
N PHE A 30 4.11 0.22 7.77
CA PHE A 30 3.52 -0.80 8.61
C PHE A 30 4.18 -2.15 8.34
N TYR A 31 4.16 -3.02 9.34
CA TYR A 31 4.58 -4.41 9.21
C TYR A 31 3.67 -5.36 9.97
N ILE A 32 3.70 -6.63 9.60
CA ILE A 32 3.13 -7.74 10.36
C ILE A 32 4.08 -8.93 10.27
N ASP A 33 4.33 -9.59 11.40
CA ASP A 33 5.14 -10.81 11.44
C ASP A 33 4.33 -12.01 10.96
N LEU A 34 5.00 -12.97 10.35
CA LEU A 34 4.44 -14.24 9.94
C LEU A 34 4.99 -15.36 10.84
N PRO A 35 4.25 -16.46 11.06
CA PRO A 35 2.97 -16.80 10.44
C PRO A 35 1.79 -16.01 11.00
N GLN A 36 0.74 -15.86 10.18
CA GLN A 36 -0.58 -15.38 10.59
C GLN A 36 -1.56 -16.55 10.52
N PRO A 37 -2.56 -16.62 11.41
CA PRO A 37 -3.53 -17.70 11.38
C PRO A 37 -4.37 -17.64 10.10
N ALA A 38 -4.80 -18.81 9.62
CA ALA A 38 -5.79 -18.90 8.56
C ALA A 38 -7.08 -18.18 8.99
N VAL A 39 -7.77 -17.58 8.02
CA VAL A 39 -9.05 -16.91 8.25
C VAL A 39 -10.16 -17.77 7.67
N GLU A 40 -11.22 -17.95 8.45
CA GLU A 40 -12.45 -18.54 7.94
C GLU A 40 -13.08 -17.59 6.92
N LEU A 41 -13.26 -18.10 5.69
CA LEU A 41 -13.86 -17.34 4.61
C LEU A 41 -15.38 -17.49 4.68
N PRO A 42 -16.15 -16.39 4.58
CA PRO A 42 -17.61 -16.48 4.47
C PRO A 42 -18.03 -17.33 3.26
N GLU A 43 -19.25 -17.87 3.32
CA GLU A 43 -19.85 -18.56 2.17
C GLU A 43 -19.85 -17.68 0.91
N GLY A 44 -19.60 -18.30 -0.25
CA GLY A 44 -19.46 -17.60 -1.53
C GLY A 44 -18.16 -16.81 -1.70
N ILE A 45 -17.31 -16.71 -0.65
CA ILE A 45 -16.03 -16.00 -0.73
C ILE A 45 -14.87 -16.96 -0.92
N ARG A 46 -14.05 -16.68 -1.93
CA ARG A 46 -12.79 -17.38 -2.20
C ARG A 46 -11.64 -16.37 -2.24
N VAL A 47 -10.49 -16.74 -1.70
CA VAL A 47 -9.24 -15.98 -1.88
C VAL A 47 -8.20 -16.90 -2.49
N GLY A 48 -7.52 -16.44 -3.54
CA GLY A 48 -6.54 -17.24 -4.25
C GLY A 48 -5.50 -16.42 -5.01
N PRO A 49 -4.42 -17.06 -5.49
CA PRO A 49 -3.45 -16.41 -6.34
C PRO A 49 -4.11 -15.92 -7.63
N ILE A 50 -3.63 -14.80 -8.16
CA ILE A 50 -3.97 -14.29 -9.49
C ILE A 50 -2.71 -13.90 -10.24
N ALA A 51 -2.79 -13.95 -11.56
CA ALA A 51 -1.86 -13.43 -12.53
C ALA A 51 -2.37 -12.12 -13.14
N PRO A 52 -1.51 -11.32 -13.80
CA PRO A 52 -1.94 -10.10 -14.49
C PRO A 52 -3.10 -10.32 -15.47
N GLU A 53 -3.13 -11.47 -16.13
CA GLU A 53 -4.11 -11.83 -17.17
C GLU A 53 -5.51 -12.05 -16.61
N ASP A 54 -5.63 -12.39 -15.31
CA ASP A 54 -6.93 -12.52 -14.63
C ASP A 54 -7.68 -11.18 -14.52
N LEU A 55 -7.01 -10.07 -14.82
CA LEU A 55 -7.59 -8.72 -14.82
C LEU A 55 -8.07 -8.27 -16.20
N ASP A 56 -7.76 -9.00 -17.28
CA ASP A 56 -7.99 -8.54 -18.67
C ASP A 56 -9.47 -8.36 -19.03
N GLY A 57 -10.38 -9.03 -18.32
CA GLY A 57 -11.83 -8.89 -18.48
C GLY A 57 -12.49 -7.87 -17.55
N VAL A 58 -11.74 -7.18 -16.69
CA VAL A 58 -12.33 -6.29 -15.68
C VAL A 58 -12.63 -4.91 -16.28
N VAL A 59 -13.88 -4.47 -16.14
CA VAL A 59 -14.36 -3.17 -16.64
C VAL A 59 -13.86 -1.99 -15.78
N ASP A 60 -13.73 -2.16 -14.47
CA ASP A 60 -13.28 -1.10 -13.57
C ASP A 60 -11.80 -0.76 -13.81
N GLU A 61 -11.54 0.45 -14.32
CA GLU A 61 -10.18 0.90 -14.65
C GLU A 61 -9.22 0.87 -13.45
N GLY A 62 -9.72 1.17 -12.24
CA GLY A 62 -8.91 1.18 -11.02
C GLY A 62 -8.39 -0.22 -10.66
N MET A 63 -9.21 -1.24 -10.88
CA MET A 63 -8.86 -2.65 -10.77
C MET A 63 -7.93 -3.07 -11.91
N LEU A 64 -8.25 -2.72 -13.15
CA LEU A 64 -7.42 -3.06 -14.32
C LEU A 64 -6.01 -2.50 -14.22
N GLN A 65 -5.84 -1.27 -13.73
CA GLN A 65 -4.54 -0.67 -13.44
C GLN A 65 -3.70 -1.51 -12.47
N ARG A 66 -4.31 -2.35 -11.62
CA ARG A 66 -3.55 -3.22 -10.72
C ARG A 66 -2.76 -4.30 -11.47
N ARG A 67 -3.02 -4.52 -12.76
CA ARG A 67 -2.26 -5.43 -13.63
C ARG A 67 -0.77 -5.08 -13.65
N GLU A 68 -0.43 -3.80 -13.61
CA GLU A 68 0.97 -3.32 -13.64
C GLU A 68 1.80 -3.81 -12.44
N PHE A 69 1.13 -4.22 -11.35
CA PHE A 69 1.81 -4.71 -10.15
C PHE A 69 2.26 -6.17 -10.26
N GLY A 70 1.85 -6.91 -11.28
CA GLY A 70 2.31 -8.28 -11.47
C GLY A 70 3.62 -8.41 -12.26
N GLY A 71 3.99 -9.66 -12.53
CA GLY A 71 5.25 -10.04 -13.18
C GLY A 71 6.28 -10.63 -12.21
N GLU A 72 7.53 -10.74 -12.67
CA GLU A 72 8.62 -11.36 -11.89
C GLU A 72 8.85 -10.62 -10.56
N GLY A 73 9.10 -11.39 -9.50
CA GLY A 73 9.27 -10.87 -8.13
C GLY A 73 7.98 -10.32 -7.51
N ALA A 74 6.82 -10.71 -8.04
CA ALA A 74 5.51 -10.36 -7.50
C ALA A 74 4.57 -11.56 -7.31
N GLN A 75 3.64 -11.43 -6.37
CA GLN A 75 2.51 -12.35 -6.21
C GLN A 75 1.21 -11.55 -6.07
N GLY A 76 0.26 -11.81 -6.96
CA GLY A 76 -1.08 -11.28 -6.88
C GLY A 76 -2.01 -12.21 -6.13
N PHE A 77 -2.96 -11.65 -5.41
CA PHE A 77 -4.08 -12.38 -4.83
C PHE A 77 -5.39 -11.66 -5.15
N GLY A 78 -6.40 -12.44 -5.49
CA GLY A 78 -7.78 -12.00 -5.69
C GLY A 78 -8.68 -12.49 -4.57
N LEU A 79 -9.65 -11.66 -4.18
CA LEU A 79 -10.83 -12.08 -3.45
C LEU A 79 -11.98 -12.13 -4.43
N PHE A 80 -12.63 -13.27 -4.48
CA PHE A 80 -13.75 -13.57 -5.35
C PHE A 80 -15.02 -13.74 -4.53
N ARG A 81 -16.12 -13.22 -5.05
CA ARG A 81 -17.47 -13.46 -4.52
C ARG A 81 -18.28 -14.09 -5.63
N ASP A 82 -18.77 -15.31 -5.43
CA ASP A 82 -19.58 -16.02 -6.44
C ASP A 82 -18.88 -16.01 -7.83
N ASP A 83 -17.57 -16.28 -7.82
CA ASP A 83 -16.62 -16.23 -8.95
C ASP A 83 -16.35 -14.85 -9.59
N GLU A 84 -16.97 -13.77 -9.12
CA GLU A 84 -16.62 -12.40 -9.50
C GLU A 84 -15.40 -11.91 -8.72
N LEU A 85 -14.38 -11.36 -9.40
CA LEU A 85 -13.22 -10.75 -8.76
C LEU A 85 -13.58 -9.38 -8.15
N VAL A 86 -13.69 -9.29 -6.82
CA VAL A 86 -14.15 -8.06 -6.14
C VAL A 86 -13.04 -7.26 -5.46
N ALA A 87 -11.90 -7.88 -5.15
CA ALA A 87 -10.73 -7.20 -4.58
C ALA A 87 -9.42 -7.86 -5.01
N VAL A 88 -8.34 -7.08 -5.06
CA VAL A 88 -6.99 -7.57 -5.35
C VAL A 88 -5.95 -6.97 -4.43
N GLN A 89 -4.84 -7.68 -4.28
CA GLN A 89 -3.66 -7.24 -3.55
C GLN A 89 -2.41 -7.88 -4.16
N TRP A 90 -1.34 -7.11 -4.24
CA TRP A 90 -0.05 -7.58 -4.77
C TRP A 90 1.01 -7.53 -3.68
N TYR A 91 2.02 -8.40 -3.81
CA TYR A 91 3.20 -8.41 -2.97
C TYR A 91 4.45 -8.37 -3.84
N TRP A 92 5.44 -7.54 -3.47
CA TRP A 92 6.74 -7.44 -4.13
C TRP A 92 7.87 -7.81 -3.17
N TRP A 93 8.92 -8.46 -3.66
CA TRP A 93 10.13 -8.79 -2.90
C TRP A 93 11.38 -8.76 -3.80
N GLY A 94 12.55 -8.91 -3.19
CA GLY A 94 13.84 -9.02 -3.88
C GLY A 94 14.11 -7.88 -4.87
N ALA A 95 14.71 -8.23 -6.02
CA ALA A 95 15.12 -7.27 -7.04
C ALA A 95 13.99 -6.37 -7.55
N ARG A 96 12.74 -6.88 -7.63
CA ARG A 96 11.58 -6.06 -8.01
C ARG A 96 11.33 -4.95 -7.00
N TYR A 97 11.34 -5.30 -5.72
CA TYR A 97 11.16 -4.30 -4.67
C TYR A 97 12.33 -3.31 -4.62
N GLU A 98 13.56 -3.78 -4.82
CA GLU A 98 14.74 -2.92 -4.83
C GLU A 98 14.75 -1.97 -6.03
N ALA A 99 14.28 -2.41 -7.19
CA ALA A 99 14.09 -1.56 -8.36
C ALA A 99 13.04 -0.47 -8.11
N GLU A 100 12.07 -0.71 -7.20
CA GLU A 100 11.10 0.31 -6.80
C GLU A 100 11.81 1.57 -6.29
N ARG A 101 11.58 2.69 -6.97
CA ARG A 101 12.20 3.98 -6.65
C ARG A 101 13.74 3.92 -6.62
N GLN A 102 14.36 3.00 -7.37
CA GLN A 102 15.81 2.83 -7.46
C GLN A 102 16.45 2.65 -6.07
N GLY A 103 15.89 1.76 -5.24
CA GLY A 103 16.37 1.43 -3.90
C GLY A 103 16.10 2.49 -2.83
N ARG A 104 15.47 3.61 -3.20
CA ARG A 104 15.16 4.73 -2.29
C ARG A 104 13.83 4.53 -1.58
N SER A 105 13.64 3.38 -0.94
CA SER A 105 12.47 3.13 -0.11
C SER A 105 12.84 2.56 1.25
N TRP A 106 11.84 2.08 1.99
CA TRP A 106 12.08 1.27 3.18
C TRP A 106 12.95 0.06 2.81
N ARG A 107 13.82 -0.40 3.71
CA ARG A 107 14.60 -1.61 3.42
C ARG A 107 13.82 -2.80 3.95
N LEU A 108 13.55 -3.78 3.09
CA LEU A 108 12.97 -5.04 3.53
C LEU A 108 14.10 -5.93 4.07
N PRO A 109 13.92 -6.58 5.24
CA PRO A 109 14.82 -7.65 5.64
C PRO A 109 14.66 -8.85 4.71
N GLU A 110 15.62 -9.78 4.77
CA GLU A 110 15.52 -11.05 4.07
C GLU A 110 14.24 -11.81 4.47
N GLY A 111 13.64 -12.51 3.51
CA GLY A 111 12.39 -13.25 3.73
C GLY A 111 11.16 -12.36 3.93
N ALA A 112 11.24 -11.05 3.63
CA ALA A 112 10.11 -10.15 3.70
C ALA A 112 9.58 -9.70 2.33
N ALA A 113 8.30 -9.33 2.28
CA ALA A 113 7.65 -8.79 1.10
C ALA A 113 6.86 -7.52 1.43
N LYS A 114 6.72 -6.62 0.46
CA LYS A 114 5.86 -5.43 0.55
C LYS A 114 4.51 -5.69 -0.12
N SER A 115 3.44 -5.49 0.62
CA SER A 115 2.08 -5.32 0.12
C SER A 115 1.94 -4.01 -0.68
N THR A 116 1.30 -4.11 -1.84
CA THR A 116 0.99 -3.00 -2.75
C THR A 116 -0.29 -3.30 -3.54
N GLY A 117 -0.82 -2.30 -4.26
CA GLY A 117 -1.94 -2.51 -5.17
C GLY A 117 -3.24 -3.05 -4.54
N LEU A 118 -3.44 -2.87 -3.23
CA LEU A 118 -4.68 -3.27 -2.56
C LEU A 118 -5.84 -2.41 -3.10
N TYR A 119 -6.82 -3.07 -3.71
CA TYR A 119 -7.98 -2.42 -4.29
C TYR A 119 -9.24 -3.26 -4.10
N THR A 120 -10.38 -2.61 -3.96
CA THR A 120 -11.70 -3.24 -3.90
C THR A 120 -12.62 -2.46 -4.83
N LEU A 121 -13.34 -3.20 -5.67
CA LEU A 121 -14.32 -2.63 -6.60
C LEU A 121 -15.26 -1.67 -5.86
N PRO A 122 -15.58 -0.49 -6.43
CA PRO A 122 -16.37 0.53 -5.76
C PRO A 122 -17.67 0.01 -5.11
N GLN A 123 -18.42 -0.81 -5.83
CA GLN A 123 -19.70 -1.38 -5.39
C GLN A 123 -19.57 -2.40 -4.24
N HIS A 124 -18.36 -2.92 -3.99
CA HIS A 124 -18.07 -3.88 -2.91
C HIS A 124 -17.35 -3.25 -1.70
N ARG A 125 -17.16 -1.92 -1.69
CA ARG A 125 -16.52 -1.22 -0.57
C ARG A 125 -17.41 -1.22 0.67
N GLY A 126 -16.79 -1.10 1.84
CA GLY A 126 -17.50 -1.10 3.12
C GLY A 126 -17.89 -2.50 3.64
N GLN A 127 -17.77 -3.55 2.82
CA GLN A 127 -18.14 -4.93 3.17
C GLN A 127 -16.99 -5.72 3.85
N GLY A 128 -15.87 -5.06 4.16
CA GLY A 128 -14.74 -5.70 4.85
C GLY A 128 -13.78 -6.51 3.97
N TYR A 129 -14.04 -6.65 2.66
CA TYR A 129 -13.21 -7.47 1.76
C TYR A 129 -11.73 -7.10 1.72
N ALA A 130 -11.37 -5.81 1.75
CA ALA A 130 -9.97 -5.40 1.83
C ALA A 130 -9.25 -5.93 3.08
N ALA A 131 -9.95 -5.97 4.22
CA ALA A 131 -9.40 -6.49 5.48
C ALA A 131 -9.34 -8.02 5.46
N LEU A 132 -10.38 -8.69 4.94
CA LEU A 132 -10.42 -10.13 4.78
C LEU A 132 -9.31 -10.62 3.86
N LEU A 133 -9.19 -10.03 2.67
CA LEU A 133 -8.12 -10.31 1.71
C LEU A 133 -6.76 -10.12 2.38
N LYS A 134 -6.51 -8.98 3.03
CA LYS A 134 -5.22 -8.67 3.67
C LYS A 134 -4.83 -9.65 4.78
N ARG A 135 -5.78 -10.18 5.55
CA ARG A 135 -5.50 -11.20 6.57
C ARG A 135 -5.23 -12.56 5.92
N GLN A 136 -6.07 -12.97 4.97
CA GLN A 136 -5.93 -14.27 4.32
C GLN A 136 -4.64 -14.35 3.49
N THR A 137 -4.26 -13.29 2.79
CA THR A 137 -2.99 -13.24 2.06
C THR A 137 -1.79 -13.23 2.98
N ALA A 138 -1.90 -12.71 4.21
CA ALA A 138 -0.83 -12.83 5.20
C ALA A 138 -0.58 -14.30 5.59
N TYR A 139 -1.66 -15.07 5.82
CA TYR A 139 -1.57 -16.51 6.00
C TYR A 139 -0.95 -17.19 4.77
N LEU A 140 -1.46 -16.93 3.56
CA LEU A 140 -0.95 -17.54 2.33
C LEU A 140 0.53 -17.22 2.06
N MET A 141 0.97 -16.00 2.37
CA MET A 141 2.38 -15.61 2.26
C MET A 141 3.26 -16.32 3.30
N SER A 142 2.73 -16.62 4.49
CA SER A 142 3.47 -17.44 5.47
C SER A 142 3.70 -18.87 4.98
N GLN A 143 2.72 -19.45 4.26
CA GLN A 143 2.85 -20.77 3.66
C GLN A 143 3.91 -20.81 2.55
N ARG A 144 4.28 -19.64 2.01
CA ARG A 144 5.36 -19.49 1.02
C ARG A 144 6.73 -19.22 1.65
N GLY A 145 6.84 -19.26 2.97
CA GLY A 145 8.09 -19.08 3.69
C GLY A 145 8.47 -17.62 3.99
N PHE A 146 7.61 -16.64 3.73
CA PHE A 146 7.87 -15.27 4.16
C PHE A 146 7.76 -15.15 5.68
N THR A 147 8.65 -14.35 6.27
CA THR A 147 8.74 -14.12 7.72
C THR A 147 8.07 -12.83 8.15
N ARG A 148 7.93 -11.86 7.22
CA ARG A 148 7.33 -10.56 7.52
C ARG A 148 6.74 -9.91 6.27
N LEU A 149 5.63 -9.18 6.45
CA LEU A 149 5.05 -8.35 5.40
C LEU A 149 5.12 -6.87 5.79
N TYR A 150 5.35 -6.02 4.80
CA TYR A 150 5.42 -4.57 4.94
C TYR A 150 4.41 -3.87 4.05
N SER A 151 3.96 -2.68 4.46
CA SER A 151 3.00 -1.87 3.70
C SER A 151 3.38 -0.42 3.85
N ARG A 152 3.44 0.29 2.72
CA ARG A 152 3.74 1.71 2.69
C ARG A 152 2.45 2.45 2.40
N ILE A 153 1.97 3.24 3.36
CA ILE A 153 0.68 3.91 3.28
C ILE A 153 0.91 5.40 3.37
N TRP A 154 0.32 6.16 2.44
CA TRP A 154 0.42 7.60 2.46
C TRP A 154 -0.12 8.12 3.79
N HIS A 155 0.59 9.05 4.42
CA HIS A 155 0.32 9.42 5.81
C HIS A 155 -1.12 9.90 6.09
N SER A 156 -1.81 10.43 5.06
CA SER A 156 -3.19 10.89 5.16
C SER A 156 -4.25 9.88 4.66
N HIS A 157 -3.87 8.69 4.15
CA HIS A 157 -4.81 7.66 3.69
C HIS A 157 -5.45 6.89 4.86
N LYS A 158 -6.42 7.53 5.52
CA LYS A 158 -7.08 7.02 6.73
C LYS A 158 -7.71 5.64 6.56
N SER A 159 -8.29 5.33 5.39
CA SER A 159 -8.92 4.03 5.13
C SER A 159 -7.90 2.89 5.16
N SER A 160 -6.76 3.05 4.47
CA SER A 160 -5.69 2.06 4.42
C SER A 160 -4.98 1.90 5.76
N ILE A 161 -4.79 3.01 6.50
CA ILE A 161 -4.25 3.00 7.86
C ILE A 161 -5.17 2.16 8.75
N ARG A 162 -6.46 2.47 8.77
CA ARG A 162 -7.46 1.76 9.59
C ARG A 162 -7.55 0.28 9.23
N VAL A 163 -7.50 -0.08 7.95
CA VAL A 163 -7.47 -1.49 7.53
C VAL A 163 -6.23 -2.19 8.09
N SER A 164 -5.07 -1.54 8.05
CA SER A 164 -3.82 -2.11 8.57
C SER A 164 -3.88 -2.32 10.09
N GLU A 165 -4.31 -1.31 10.83
CA GLU A 165 -4.50 -1.40 12.29
C GLU A 165 -5.48 -2.52 12.67
N LYS A 166 -6.63 -2.60 12.00
CA LYS A 166 -7.63 -3.66 12.23
C LYS A 166 -7.16 -5.07 11.89
N THR A 167 -6.16 -5.20 11.03
CA THR A 167 -5.62 -6.48 10.59
C THR A 167 -4.34 -6.87 11.34
N GLY A 168 -4.03 -6.20 12.46
CA GLY A 168 -2.89 -6.54 13.31
C GLY A 168 -1.55 -5.99 12.84
N TRP A 169 -1.55 -5.11 11.84
CA TRP A 169 -0.31 -4.50 11.36
C TRP A 169 0.15 -3.40 12.32
N ARG A 170 1.44 -3.40 12.62
CA ARG A 170 2.10 -2.46 13.53
C ARG A 170 2.89 -1.42 12.76
N VAL A 171 3.06 -0.24 13.32
CA VAL A 171 3.90 0.80 12.70
C VAL A 171 5.36 0.40 12.87
N ALA A 172 6.11 0.34 11.77
CA ALA A 172 7.56 0.14 11.76
C ALA A 172 8.31 1.47 11.79
N GLY A 173 7.71 2.53 11.25
CA GLY A 173 8.37 3.80 11.06
C GLY A 173 7.68 4.70 10.06
N SER A 174 8.38 5.76 9.69
CA SER A 174 8.03 6.67 8.62
C SER A 174 9.16 6.78 7.61
N TYR A 175 8.81 6.83 6.32
CA TYR A 175 9.71 7.20 5.24
C TYR A 175 9.28 8.57 4.71
N ILE A 176 10.18 9.54 4.81
CA ILE A 176 9.95 10.91 4.38
C ILE A 176 11.00 11.26 3.33
N GLU A 177 10.55 11.82 2.22
CA GLU A 177 11.41 12.39 1.18
C GLU A 177 11.00 13.84 0.98
N ILE A 178 11.96 14.76 0.96
CA ILE A 178 11.75 16.17 0.63
C ILE A 178 12.76 16.59 -0.44
N CYS A 179 12.38 17.52 -1.31
CA CYS A 179 13.22 17.99 -2.42
C CYS A 179 13.51 19.51 -2.37
N PRO A 180 14.11 20.05 -1.29
CA PRO A 180 14.47 21.46 -1.21
C PRO A 180 15.52 21.81 -2.27
N PHE A 181 15.29 22.86 -3.06
CA PHE A 181 16.24 23.38 -4.06
C PHE A 181 16.84 22.30 -4.99
N SER A 182 16.01 21.35 -5.45
CA SER A 182 16.42 20.19 -6.26
C SER A 182 17.38 19.21 -5.56
N ARG A 183 17.69 19.42 -4.27
CA ARG A 183 18.41 18.46 -3.44
C ARG A 183 17.42 17.55 -2.75
N ARG A 184 17.60 16.25 -2.89
CA ARG A 184 16.71 15.25 -2.30
C ARG A 184 17.25 14.79 -0.95
N ILE A 185 16.46 14.97 0.11
CA ILE A 185 16.75 14.49 1.45
C ILE A 185 15.80 13.34 1.78
N GLN A 186 16.35 12.21 2.23
CA GLN A 186 15.61 11.02 2.61
C GLN A 186 15.76 10.76 4.10
N LEU A 187 14.65 10.57 4.80
CA LEU A 187 14.61 10.25 6.22
C LEU A 187 13.85 8.94 6.42
N ARG A 188 14.49 8.01 7.13
CA ARG A 188 13.87 6.77 7.64
C ARG A 188 13.83 6.89 9.15
N LEU A 189 12.63 7.06 9.69
CA LEU A 189 12.41 7.29 11.11
C LEU A 189 11.74 6.03 11.68
N PRO A 190 12.48 5.08 12.27
CA PRO A 190 11.88 3.93 12.94
C PRO A 190 11.07 4.39 14.17
N VAL A 191 10.08 3.59 14.57
CA VAL A 191 9.39 3.73 15.87
C VAL A 191 10.08 2.86 16.90
#